data_AF-A0A553GTQ0-F1
#
_entry.id   AF-A0A553GTQ0-F1
#
_cell.length_a   1.000
_cell.length_b   1.000
_cell.length_c   1.000
_cell.angle_alpha   90.00
_cell.angle_beta   90.00
_cell.angle_gamma   90.00
#
_symmetry.space_group_name_H-M   'P 1'
#
loop_
_entity.id
_entity.type
_entity.pdbx_description
1 polymer ?
#
loop_
_entity_poly.entity_id
_entity_poly.type
_entity_poly.pdbx_seq_one_letter_code
_entity_poly.pdbx_strand_id
1 'polypeptide(L)'
;MHTLLIETLEKNSLGVQASGCLLHKVRITQRRAISSSDINQYLQNLTGKDFTAKDYRTWAGSALALAYLREAPWEDEAQAKREVVEVIRQVSSQLGNTPAVCRRCYVHPAVLSAYLAGSLRGQRKARARKGLRAEEAALVRFLEALEPQA
;
A
#
# COMPACT_ATOMS: atom_id res chain seq x y z
N MET A 1 -9.76 0.86 7.76
CA MET A 1 -8.55 0.01 7.87
C MET A 1 -7.41 0.69 8.63
N HIS A 2 -7.18 2.00 8.49
CA HIS A 2 -6.07 2.70 9.17
C HIS A 2 -6.17 2.75 10.71
N THR A 3 -7.38 2.84 11.28
CA THR A 3 -7.61 2.96 12.74
C THR A 3 -7.19 1.71 13.53
N LEU A 4 -7.39 0.51 12.97
CA LEU A 4 -7.04 -0.76 13.64
C LEU A 4 -5.52 -1.02 13.66
N LEU A 5 -4.78 -0.46 12.70
CA LEU A 5 -3.31 -0.59 12.61
C LEU A 5 -2.60 0.37 13.57
N ILE A 6 -3.14 1.58 13.79
CA ILE A 6 -2.61 2.54 14.76
C ILE A 6 -2.83 2.06 16.20
N GLU A 7 -4.03 1.57 16.54
CA GLU A 7 -4.29 1.02 17.89
C GLU A 7 -3.40 -0.20 18.21
N THR A 8 -3.04 -1.00 17.19
CA THR A 8 -2.17 -2.17 17.38
C THR A 8 -0.69 -1.78 17.52
N LEU A 9 -0.26 -0.69 16.88
CA LEU A 9 1.11 -0.16 17.01
C LEU A 9 1.28 0.66 18.31
N GLU A 10 0.29 1.45 18.74
CA GLU A 10 0.30 2.13 20.04
C GLU A 10 0.35 1.15 21.22
N LYS A 11 -0.38 0.02 21.13
CA LYS A 11 -0.32 -1.05 22.13
C LYS A 11 1.06 -1.72 22.23
N ASN A 12 1.87 -1.68 21.17
CA ASN A 12 3.23 -2.23 21.16
C ASN A 12 4.33 -1.21 21.54
N SER A 13 4.06 0.09 21.48
CA SER A 13 5.06 1.16 21.70
C SER A 13 5.03 1.79 23.11
N LEU A 14 4.01 1.55 23.94
CA LEU A 14 3.90 2.12 25.30
C LEU A 14 4.65 1.33 26.41
N GLY A 15 5.66 0.55 26.05
CA GLY A 15 6.35 -0.37 26.96
C GLY A 15 7.58 0.17 27.71
N VAL A 16 7.82 1.48 27.78
CA VAL A 16 9.06 2.03 28.39
C VAL A 16 8.78 3.32 29.18
N GLN A 17 8.47 3.21 30.48
CA GLN A 17 9.28 3.73 31.62
C GLN A 17 8.49 3.79 32.96
N ALA A 18 9.16 3.28 33.99
CA ALA A 18 9.19 3.61 35.43
C ALA A 18 7.93 3.95 36.27
N SER A 19 7.94 3.33 37.46
CA SER A 19 7.30 3.70 38.74
C SER A 19 5.84 3.30 39.00
N GLY A 20 5.71 2.17 39.70
CA GLY A 20 4.81 2.04 40.85
C GLY A 20 3.31 2.03 40.60
N CYS A 21 2.78 1.06 39.83
CA CYS A 21 1.43 0.53 40.04
C CYS A 21 1.27 -0.79 39.25
N LEU A 22 0.43 -1.71 39.74
CA LEU A 22 0.26 -3.09 39.27
C LEU A 22 -0.03 -3.19 37.76
N LEU A 23 1.02 -3.44 36.97
CA LEU A 23 0.92 -3.80 35.56
C LEU A 23 0.71 -5.32 35.45
N HIS A 24 -0.44 -5.74 34.93
CA HIS A 24 -0.57 -7.06 34.29
C HIS A 24 0.34 -7.06 33.04
N LYS A 25 1.62 -7.28 33.29
CA LYS A 25 2.66 -7.38 32.27
C LYS A 25 2.45 -8.75 31.62
N VAL A 26 1.79 -8.79 30.46
CA VAL A 26 1.79 -9.97 29.61
C VAL A 26 3.24 -10.21 29.22
N ARG A 27 3.91 -11.02 30.03
CA ARG A 27 5.29 -11.41 29.85
C ARG A 27 5.26 -12.34 28.63
N ILE A 28 5.81 -11.92 27.49
CA ILE A 28 6.05 -12.84 26.38
C ILE A 28 7.13 -13.80 26.85
N THR A 29 6.72 -14.91 27.47
CA THR A 29 7.59 -15.89 28.11
C THR A 29 8.19 -16.88 27.12
N GLN A 30 7.67 -16.93 25.89
CA GLN A 30 8.19 -17.79 24.82
C GLN A 30 8.27 -17.04 23.50
N ARG A 31 9.44 -17.09 22.86
CA ARG A 31 9.61 -16.68 21.47
C ARG A 31 9.09 -17.79 20.57
N ARG A 32 8.11 -17.48 19.72
CA ARG A 32 7.64 -18.37 18.67
C ARG A 32 7.95 -17.73 17.31
N ALA A 33 8.39 -18.54 16.35
CA ALA A 33 8.56 -18.07 14.97
C ALA A 33 7.19 -17.75 14.35
N ILE A 34 7.10 -16.61 13.67
CA ILE A 34 5.92 -16.21 12.91
C ILE A 34 6.21 -16.48 11.43
N SER A 35 5.37 -17.29 10.81
CA SER A 35 5.41 -17.60 9.38
C SER A 35 4.47 -16.69 8.59
N SER A 36 4.60 -16.71 7.26
CA SER A 36 3.64 -16.05 6.37
C SER A 36 2.22 -16.63 6.50
N SER A 37 2.10 -17.92 6.81
CA SER A 37 0.83 -18.58 7.05
C SER A 37 0.12 -18.04 8.29
N ASP A 38 0.86 -17.76 9.37
CA ASP A 38 0.28 -17.16 10.58
C ASP A 38 -0.30 -15.77 10.28
N ILE A 39 0.40 -14.96 9.47
CA ILE A 39 -0.08 -13.63 9.06
C ILE A 39 -1.31 -13.74 8.17
N ASN A 40 -1.29 -14.62 7.16
CA ASN A 40 -2.43 -14.78 6.25
C ASN A 40 -3.65 -15.32 6.99
N GLN A 41 -3.48 -16.29 7.90
CA GLN A 41 -4.58 -16.79 8.74
C GLN A 41 -5.17 -15.67 9.60
N TYR A 42 -4.32 -14.83 10.19
CA TYR A 42 -4.78 -13.68 10.97
C TYR A 42 -5.60 -12.69 10.12
N LEU A 43 -5.13 -12.37 8.91
CA LEU A 43 -5.85 -11.48 7.99
C LEU A 43 -7.21 -12.04 7.57
N GLN A 44 -7.28 -13.34 7.28
CA GLN A 44 -8.53 -14.02 6.95
C GLN A 44 -9.51 -13.99 8.13
N ASN A 45 -9.03 -14.31 9.33
CA ASN A 45 -9.87 -14.30 10.55
C ASN A 45 -10.43 -12.91 10.86
N LEU A 46 -9.66 -11.85 10.63
CA LEU A 46 -10.09 -10.47 10.86
C LEU A 46 -11.07 -9.96 9.82
N THR A 47 -10.86 -10.31 8.54
CA THR A 47 -11.60 -9.71 7.42
C THR A 47 -12.79 -10.54 6.96
N GLY A 48 -12.82 -11.84 7.28
CA GLY A 48 -13.79 -12.80 6.75
C GLY A 48 -13.70 -12.98 5.23
N LYS A 49 -12.58 -12.57 4.61
CA LYS A 49 -12.35 -12.56 3.17
C LYS A 49 -11.01 -13.22 2.86
N ASP A 50 -10.84 -13.65 1.62
CA ASP A 50 -9.63 -14.29 1.12
C ASP A 50 -8.50 -13.29 0.78
N PHE A 51 -8.34 -12.24 1.61
CA PHE A 51 -7.22 -11.32 1.48
C PHE A 51 -5.94 -11.91 2.07
N THR A 52 -4.85 -11.73 1.36
CA THR A 52 -3.50 -12.15 1.75
C THR A 52 -2.61 -10.94 1.98
N ALA A 53 -1.46 -11.14 2.65
CA ALA A 53 -0.45 -10.10 2.81
C ALA A 53 0.06 -9.54 1.45
N LYS A 54 -0.03 -10.34 0.38
CA LYS A 54 0.31 -9.90 -0.98
C LYS A 54 -0.63 -8.82 -1.47
N ASP A 55 -1.93 -8.92 -1.21
CA ASP A 55 -2.93 -7.97 -1.69
C ASP A 55 -2.71 -6.58 -1.09
N TYR A 56 -2.35 -6.51 0.19
CA TYR A 56 -1.95 -5.25 0.84
C TYR A 56 -0.70 -4.63 0.20
N ARG A 57 0.29 -5.45 -0.18
CA ARG A 57 1.49 -4.95 -0.88
C ARG A 57 1.16 -4.48 -2.30
N THR A 58 0.25 -5.15 -2.99
CA THR A 58 -0.24 -4.72 -4.31
C THR A 58 -1.03 -3.42 -4.22
N TRP A 59 -1.88 -3.27 -3.20
CA TRP A 59 -2.59 -2.04 -2.92
C TRP A 59 -1.63 -0.87 -2.68
N ALA A 60 -0.69 -1.03 -1.76
CA ALA A 60 0.30 -0.01 -1.43
C ALA A 60 1.21 0.34 -2.62
N GLY A 61 1.69 -0.68 -3.35
CA GLY A 61 2.54 -0.48 -4.53
C GLY A 61 1.82 0.28 -5.64
N SER A 62 0.56 -0.05 -5.89
CA SER A 62 -0.27 0.61 -6.91
C SER A 62 -0.61 2.05 -6.52
N ALA A 63 -0.91 2.31 -5.24
CA ALA A 63 -1.23 3.64 -4.75
C ALA A 63 0.00 4.57 -4.85
N LEU A 64 1.18 4.08 -4.44
CA LEU A 64 2.44 4.82 -4.58
C LEU A 64 2.80 5.06 -6.04
N ALA A 65 2.69 4.05 -6.91
CA ALA A 65 2.96 4.20 -8.33
C ALA A 65 2.04 5.26 -8.96
N LEU A 66 0.74 5.21 -8.66
CA LEU A 66 -0.22 6.21 -9.14
C LEU A 66 0.13 7.61 -8.63
N ALA A 67 0.49 7.76 -7.36
CA ALA A 67 0.89 9.05 -6.80
C ALA A 67 2.11 9.63 -7.52
N TYR A 68 3.15 8.83 -7.77
CA TYR A 68 4.35 9.29 -8.46
C TYR A 68 4.10 9.62 -9.93
N LEU A 69 3.35 8.76 -10.64
CA LEU A 69 3.05 8.99 -12.06
C LEU A 69 2.14 10.20 -12.30
N ARG A 70 1.34 10.61 -11.32
CA ARG A 70 0.52 11.83 -11.44
C ARG A 70 1.33 13.12 -11.34
N GLU A 71 2.49 13.08 -10.70
CA GLU A 71 3.40 14.22 -10.60
C GLU A 71 4.55 14.13 -11.64
N ALA A 72 4.71 12.99 -12.32
CA ALA A 72 5.75 12.77 -13.31
C ALA A 72 5.45 13.53 -14.62
N PRO A 73 6.49 14.05 -15.30
CA PRO A 73 6.32 14.78 -16.55
C PRO A 73 5.97 13.82 -17.69
N TRP A 74 5.09 14.26 -18.57
CA TRP A 74 4.89 13.55 -19.84
C TRP A 74 4.75 14.58 -20.96
N GLU A 75 5.58 14.42 -21.96
CA GLU A 75 5.68 15.24 -23.16
C GLU A 75 5.50 14.35 -24.40
N ASP A 76 6.16 13.19 -24.40
CA ASP A 76 6.06 12.17 -25.44
C ASP A 76 6.12 10.74 -24.86
N GLU A 77 5.90 9.76 -25.73
CA GLU A 77 5.88 8.33 -25.35
C GLU A 77 7.25 7.83 -24.84
N ALA A 78 8.35 8.38 -25.34
CA ALA A 78 9.69 7.97 -24.94
C ALA A 78 10.01 8.45 -23.52
N GLN A 79 9.69 9.69 -23.18
CA GLN A 79 9.77 10.22 -21.81
C GLN A 79 8.84 9.43 -20.89
N ALA A 80 7.58 9.18 -21.30
CA ALA A 80 6.64 8.44 -20.48
C ALA A 80 7.13 7.03 -20.11
N LYS A 81 7.76 6.31 -21.05
CA LYS A 81 8.37 5.00 -20.79
C LYS A 81 9.52 5.08 -19.77
N ARG A 82 10.35 6.13 -19.84
CA ARG A 82 11.45 6.35 -18.88
C ARG A 82 10.91 6.62 -17.48
N GLU A 83 9.89 7.47 -17.36
CA GLU A 83 9.24 7.76 -16.08
C GLU A 83 8.60 6.52 -15.45
N VAL A 84 7.96 5.66 -16.25
CA VAL A 84 7.45 4.37 -15.74
C VAL A 84 8.56 3.51 -15.15
N VAL A 85 9.71 3.41 -15.82
CA VAL A 85 10.85 2.62 -15.31
C VAL A 85 11.36 3.20 -13.98
N GLU A 86 11.48 4.52 -13.90
CA GLU A 86 11.96 5.21 -12.71
C GLU A 86 10.99 5.06 -11.53
N VAL A 87 9.68 5.26 -11.75
CA VAL A 87 8.66 5.03 -10.71
C VAL A 87 8.68 3.59 -10.22
N ILE A 88 8.77 2.61 -11.12
CA ILE A 88 8.85 1.20 -10.72
C ILE A 88 10.08 0.94 -9.83
N ARG A 89 11.22 1.57 -10.13
CA ARG A 89 12.45 1.47 -9.32
C ARG A 89 12.25 2.05 -7.92
N GLN A 90 11.60 3.21 -7.82
CA GLN A 90 11.30 3.85 -6.53
C GLN A 90 10.34 3.00 -5.69
N VAL A 91 9.25 2.51 -6.28
CA VAL A 91 8.27 1.66 -5.58
C VAL A 91 8.90 0.32 -5.20
N SER A 92 9.73 -0.27 -6.06
CA SER A 92 10.39 -1.55 -5.75
C SER A 92 11.35 -1.42 -4.58
N SER A 93 12.07 -0.29 -4.48
CA SER A 93 12.95 0.01 -3.36
C SER A 93 12.18 0.09 -2.04
N GLN A 94 11.01 0.76 -2.03
CA GLN A 94 10.18 0.86 -0.83
C GLN A 94 9.57 -0.47 -0.40
N LEU A 95 9.18 -1.31 -1.36
CA LEU A 95 8.60 -2.62 -1.06
C LEU A 95 9.66 -3.69 -0.74
N GLY A 96 10.94 -3.44 -1.01
CA GLY A 96 12.02 -4.42 -0.86
C GLY A 96 11.97 -5.54 -1.90
N ASN A 97 11.51 -5.25 -3.13
CA ASN A 97 11.49 -6.20 -4.24
C ASN A 97 12.43 -5.74 -5.37
N THR A 98 12.73 -6.62 -6.32
CA THR A 98 13.36 -6.20 -7.59
C THR A 98 12.36 -5.41 -8.44
N PRO A 99 12.82 -4.49 -9.30
CA PRO A 99 11.94 -3.74 -10.22
C PRO A 99 11.03 -4.64 -11.06
N ALA A 100 11.56 -5.74 -11.59
CA ALA A 100 10.81 -6.69 -12.39
C ALA A 100 9.68 -7.36 -11.60
N VAL A 101 9.95 -7.80 -10.36
CA VAL A 101 8.93 -8.40 -9.48
C VAL A 101 7.91 -7.36 -9.06
N CYS A 102 8.33 -6.14 -8.72
CA CYS A 102 7.46 -5.03 -8.36
C CYS A 102 6.44 -4.74 -9.48
N ARG A 103 6.94 -4.54 -10.70
CA ARG A 103 6.10 -4.27 -11.86
C ARG A 103 5.11 -5.39 -12.15
N ARG A 104 5.54 -6.66 -12.05
CA ARG A 104 4.70 -7.81 -12.39
C ARG A 104 3.67 -8.14 -11.32
N CYS A 105 4.01 -7.96 -10.04
CA CYS A 105 3.22 -8.54 -8.95
C CYS A 105 2.56 -7.53 -8.02
N TYR A 106 3.03 -6.27 -7.98
CA TYR A 106 2.66 -5.32 -6.93
C TYR A 106 2.20 -3.95 -7.44
N VAL A 107 2.27 -3.70 -8.75
CA VAL A 107 1.72 -2.49 -9.36
C VAL A 107 0.61 -2.89 -10.32
N HIS A 108 -0.57 -2.32 -10.13
CA HIS A 108 -1.74 -2.58 -10.96
C HIS A 108 -1.47 -2.10 -12.39
N PRO A 109 -1.61 -2.96 -13.43
CA PRO A 109 -1.18 -2.64 -14.79
C PRO A 109 -1.93 -1.44 -15.38
N ALA A 110 -3.21 -1.25 -15.03
CA ALA A 110 -4.00 -0.13 -15.52
C ALA A 110 -3.42 1.24 -15.10
N VAL A 111 -2.73 1.33 -13.94
CA VAL A 111 -2.06 2.57 -13.53
C VAL A 111 -0.95 2.94 -14.51
N LEU A 112 -0.15 1.96 -14.93
CA LEU A 112 0.92 2.16 -15.90
C LEU A 112 0.36 2.51 -17.28
N SER A 113 -0.68 1.80 -17.71
CA SER A 113 -1.33 2.05 -19.00
C SER A 113 -1.96 3.44 -19.06
N ALA A 114 -2.62 3.88 -17.99
CA ALA A 114 -3.22 5.22 -17.91
C ALA A 114 -2.17 6.33 -18.02
N TYR A 115 -1.02 6.16 -17.36
CA TYR A 115 0.07 7.11 -17.51
C TYR A 115 0.62 7.16 -18.93
N LEU A 116 0.90 5.99 -19.53
CA LEU A 116 1.42 5.92 -20.91
C LEU A 116 0.44 6.55 -21.91
N ALA A 117 -0.87 6.38 -21.70
CA ALA A 117 -1.92 7.01 -22.50
C ALA A 117 -2.11 8.52 -22.22
N GLY A 118 -1.39 9.09 -21.25
CA GLY A 118 -1.51 10.50 -20.87
C GLY A 118 -2.81 10.84 -20.11
N SER A 119 -3.61 9.85 -19.69
CA SER A 119 -4.93 10.06 -19.07
C SER A 119 -4.87 10.46 -17.59
N LEU A 120 -3.68 10.42 -16.98
CA LEU A 120 -3.45 10.89 -15.61
C LEU A 120 -3.19 12.40 -15.51
N ARG A 121 -3.01 13.09 -16.65
CA ARG A 121 -2.75 14.54 -16.71
C ARG A 121 -3.89 15.34 -16.11
N GLY A 122 -3.56 16.41 -15.39
CA GLY A 122 -4.53 17.40 -14.91
C GLY A 122 -5.57 16.87 -13.92
N GLN A 123 -5.44 15.63 -13.45
CA GLN A 123 -6.38 15.08 -12.49
C GLN A 123 -6.19 15.76 -11.12
N ARG A 124 -7.29 16.24 -10.54
CA ARG A 124 -7.29 16.81 -9.19
C ARG A 124 -6.78 15.80 -8.16
N LYS A 125 -5.89 16.25 -7.27
CA LYS A 125 -5.41 15.45 -6.14
C LYS A 125 -6.61 14.94 -5.34
N ALA A 126 -6.64 13.63 -5.09
CA ALA A 126 -7.66 13.08 -4.22
C ALA A 126 -7.42 13.60 -2.81
N ARG A 127 -8.49 14.00 -2.12
CA ARG A 127 -8.41 14.33 -0.70
C ARG A 127 -8.39 13.03 0.09
N ALA A 128 -7.65 13.03 1.20
CA ALA A 128 -7.71 11.93 2.16
C ALA A 128 -9.18 11.71 2.59
N ARG A 129 -9.58 10.44 2.66
CA ARG A 129 -10.91 10.02 3.16
C ARG A 129 -10.69 9.37 4.51
N LYS A 130 -11.71 9.36 5.38
CA LYS A 130 -11.58 8.75 6.72
C LYS A 130 -11.07 7.29 6.59
N GLY A 131 -9.88 7.03 7.13
CA GLY A 131 -9.25 5.70 7.11
C GLY A 131 -8.51 5.31 5.82
N LEU A 132 -8.26 6.26 4.91
CA LEU A 132 -7.42 6.10 3.71
C LEU A 132 -6.47 7.30 3.57
N ARG A 133 -5.21 7.03 3.23
CA ARG A 133 -4.26 8.08 2.81
C ARG A 133 -4.70 8.70 1.47
N ALA A 134 -4.11 9.83 1.11
CA ALA A 134 -4.49 10.55 -0.11
C ALA A 134 -4.23 9.72 -1.38
N GLU A 135 -3.09 9.02 -1.43
CA GLU A 135 -2.71 8.12 -2.52
C GLU A 135 -3.65 6.91 -2.62
N GLU A 136 -4.08 6.35 -1.49
CA GLU A 136 -5.03 5.23 -1.45
C GLU A 136 -6.42 5.69 -1.92
N ALA A 137 -6.88 6.86 -1.48
CA ALA A 137 -8.13 7.45 -1.94
C ALA A 137 -8.10 7.78 -3.44
N ALA A 138 -6.94 8.18 -3.97
CA ALA A 138 -6.75 8.38 -5.41
C ALA A 138 -6.86 7.06 -6.18
N LEU A 139 -6.26 5.98 -5.65
CA LEU A 139 -6.32 4.66 -6.26
C LEU A 139 -7.76 4.11 -6.27
N VAL A 140 -8.51 4.23 -5.16
CA VAL A 140 -9.93 3.86 -5.13
C VAL A 140 -10.69 4.53 -6.27
N ARG A 141 -10.60 5.87 -6.36
CA ARG A 141 -11.31 6.62 -7.41
C ARG A 141 -10.87 6.25 -8.83
N PHE A 142 -9.59 5.93 -8.99
CA PHE A 142 -9.06 5.49 -10.27
C PHE A 142 -9.64 4.14 -10.68
N LEU A 143 -9.68 3.16 -9.78
CA LEU A 143 -10.22 1.83 -10.05
C LEU A 143 -11.75 1.84 -10.23
N GLU A 144 -12.48 2.60 -9.41
CA GLU A 144 -13.94 2.82 -9.56
C GLU A 144 -14.30 3.41 -10.93
N ALA A 145 -13.40 4.21 -11.54
CA ALA A 145 -13.60 4.76 -12.87
C ALA A 145 -13.27 3.76 -14.01
N LEU A 146 -12.55 2.67 -13.71
CA LEU A 146 -12.23 1.62 -14.67
C LEU A 146 -13.29 0.54 -14.74
N GLU A 147 -13.96 0.27 -13.61
CA GLU A 147 -15.09 -0.65 -13.58
C GLU A 147 -16.33 0.08 -14.13
N PRO A 148 -16.85 -0.30 -15.31
CA PRO A 148 -18.14 0.20 -15.75
C PRO A 148 -19.15 -0.23 -14.69
N GLN A 149 -19.90 0.72 -14.14
CA GLN A 149 -20.99 0.44 -13.21
C GLN A 149 -21.97 -0.51 -13.91
N ALA A 150 -21.88 -1.79 -13.59
CA ALA A 150 -22.80 -2.83 -14.01
C ALA A 150 -24.08 -2.79 -13.17
#